data_AF-A0A6H0S1K0-F1
#
_entry.id   AF-A0A6H0S1K0-F1
#
_cell.length_a   1.000
_cell.length_b   1.000
_cell.length_c   1.000
_cell.angle_alpha   90.00
_cell.angle_beta   90.00
_cell.angle_gamma   90.00
#
_symmetry.space_group_name_H-M   'P 1'
#
loop_
_entity.id
_entity.type
_entity.pdbx_description
1 polymer ?
#
loop_
_entity_poly.entity_id
_entity_poly.type
_entity_poly.pdbx_seq_one_letter_code
_entity_poly.pdbx_strand_id
1 'polypeptide(L)'
;MTALLDHDLYDRDNADREAQEREAQVLRAKAEQKAQKRESERRDKLVARVDVLDELREGQVSFLAGAPSIADVAAFFDVGASTVNRLLRAFPDEFARDGWTAARSNSAQDRWTDRAVIRAALLLDEIDSAPAAEIRYLLNVAALPVSFSSRDYRIAQCEKVFAHAMAVVEDVHGESSPVAVWRRFQEMPRYELQALTVALAALVPDDVPGTGSFLRKIGGRQGRVAEGLAQLIPLRSALYERRRRPGRDPRSAEPGGVTVMARRGRRR
;
A
#
# COMPACT_ATOMS: atom_id res chain seq x y z
N MET A 1 -53.27 41.24 -20.74
CA MET A 1 -53.02 41.06 -19.31
C MET A 1 -52.79 39.58 -19.04
N THR A 2 -51.56 39.10 -19.22
CA THR A 2 -51.17 37.71 -18.99
C THR A 2 -49.75 37.72 -18.44
N ALA A 3 -49.63 38.00 -17.15
CA ALA A 3 -48.38 37.92 -16.40
C ALA A 3 -48.74 37.83 -14.90
N LEU A 4 -49.45 36.77 -14.50
CA LEU A 4 -49.81 36.58 -13.08
C LEU A 4 -50.02 35.11 -12.66
N LEU A 5 -49.67 34.11 -13.49
CA LEU A 5 -49.91 32.69 -13.17
C LEU A 5 -48.67 31.79 -13.26
N ASP A 6 -47.49 32.31 -13.56
CA ASP A 6 -46.27 31.51 -13.70
C ASP A 6 -45.31 31.64 -12.51
N HIS A 7 -45.57 32.46 -11.48
CA HIS A 7 -44.62 32.58 -10.36
C HIS A 7 -44.82 31.51 -9.28
N ASP A 8 -46.07 31.11 -9.01
CA ASP A 8 -46.42 30.20 -7.92
C ASP A 8 -46.09 28.71 -8.19
N LEU A 9 -45.95 28.32 -9.46
CA LEU A 9 -45.58 26.95 -9.85
C LEU A 9 -44.07 26.72 -9.78
N TYR A 10 -43.25 27.72 -10.10
CA TYR A 10 -41.80 27.62 -10.00
C TYR A 10 -41.32 27.62 -8.54
N ASP A 11 -41.98 28.36 -7.64
CA ASP A 11 -41.63 28.38 -6.21
C ASP A 11 -41.95 27.07 -5.49
N ARG A 12 -43.04 26.38 -5.87
CA ARG A 12 -43.38 25.05 -5.32
C ARG A 12 -42.41 23.96 -5.78
N ASP A 13 -42.06 23.93 -7.07
CA ASP A 13 -41.11 22.94 -7.61
C ASP A 13 -39.70 23.11 -7.02
N ASN A 14 -39.29 24.33 -6.67
CA ASN A 14 -38.01 24.59 -6.00
C ASN A 14 -38.05 24.17 -4.52
N ALA A 15 -39.15 24.46 -3.82
CA ALA A 15 -39.33 24.04 -2.43
C ALA A 15 -39.36 22.51 -2.26
N ASP A 16 -39.99 21.79 -3.20
CA ASP A 16 -40.04 20.32 -3.20
C ASP A 16 -38.66 19.70 -3.51
N ARG A 17 -37.86 20.32 -4.40
CA ARG A 17 -36.46 19.90 -4.64
C ARG A 17 -35.57 20.16 -3.43
N GLU A 18 -35.67 21.32 -2.80
CA GLU A 18 -34.93 21.63 -1.57
C GLU A 18 -35.31 20.68 -0.42
N ALA A 19 -36.59 20.32 -0.30
CA ALA A 19 -37.05 19.35 0.69
C ALA A 19 -36.46 17.96 0.41
N GLN A 20 -36.47 17.50 -0.85
CA GLN A 20 -35.85 16.23 -1.26
C GLN A 20 -34.33 16.23 -1.04
N GLU A 21 -33.64 17.34 -1.29
CA GLU A 21 -32.20 17.48 -1.02
C GLU A 21 -31.89 17.44 0.47
N ARG A 22 -32.69 18.11 1.31
CA ARG A 22 -32.56 18.06 2.77
C ARG A 22 -32.83 16.66 3.31
N GLU A 23 -33.84 15.97 2.80
CA GLU A 23 -34.11 14.56 3.15
C GLU A 23 -32.97 13.64 2.71
N ALA A 24 -32.44 13.82 1.51
CA ALA A 24 -31.28 13.08 1.02
C ALA A 24 -30.02 13.36 1.88
N GLN A 25 -29.79 14.60 2.30
CA GLN A 25 -28.71 14.96 3.21
C GLN A 25 -28.89 14.32 4.60
N VAL A 26 -30.10 14.32 5.15
CA VAL A 26 -30.39 13.66 6.43
C VAL A 26 -30.21 12.14 6.33
N LEU A 27 -30.62 11.53 5.22
CA LEU A 27 -30.41 10.10 4.97
C LEU A 27 -28.93 9.75 4.83
N ARG A 28 -28.15 10.57 4.11
CA ARG A 28 -26.69 10.44 4.01
C ARG A 28 -26.02 10.58 5.38
N ALA A 29 -26.36 11.62 6.14
CA ALA A 29 -25.83 11.82 7.49
C ALA A 29 -26.17 10.65 8.43
N LYS A 30 -27.40 10.11 8.37
CA LYS A 30 -27.78 8.90 9.14
C LYS A 30 -27.01 7.66 8.69
N ALA A 31 -26.78 7.50 7.39
CA ALA A 31 -25.99 6.39 6.85
C ALA A 31 -24.52 6.48 7.29
N GLU A 32 -23.93 7.68 7.26
CA GLU A 32 -22.58 7.97 7.75
C GLU A 32 -22.46 7.70 9.25
N GLN A 33 -23.40 8.18 10.07
CA GLN A 33 -23.43 7.88 11.50
C GLN A 33 -23.51 6.38 11.79
N LYS A 34 -24.33 5.65 11.03
CA LYS A 34 -24.45 4.19 11.17
C LYS A 34 -23.17 3.47 10.74
N ALA A 35 -22.51 3.94 9.69
CA ALA A 35 -21.22 3.41 9.25
C ALA A 35 -20.14 3.66 10.32
N GLN A 36 -20.03 4.90 10.82
CA GLN A 36 -19.11 5.28 11.90
C GLN A 36 -19.34 4.44 13.16
N LYS A 37 -20.60 4.22 13.55
CA LYS A 37 -20.93 3.38 14.70
C LYS A 37 -20.48 1.93 14.51
N ARG A 38 -20.73 1.34 13.35
CA ARG A 38 -20.28 -0.03 13.03
C ARG A 38 -18.75 -0.14 13.05
N GLU A 39 -18.08 0.88 12.56
CA GLU A 39 -16.63 0.95 12.57
C GLU A 39 -16.07 1.08 13.99
N SER A 40 -16.68 1.92 14.81
CA SER A 40 -16.38 2.06 16.24
C SER A 40 -16.58 0.74 16.99
N GLU A 41 -17.70 0.05 16.77
CA GLU A 41 -17.97 -1.28 17.33
C GLU A 41 -16.97 -2.34 16.88
N ARG A 42 -16.46 -2.24 15.63
CA ARG A 42 -15.40 -3.11 15.13
C ARG A 42 -14.09 -2.82 15.84
N ARG A 43 -13.71 -1.55 16.00
CA ARG A 43 -12.50 -1.14 16.74
C ARG A 43 -12.56 -1.59 18.20
N ASP A 44 -13.71 -1.43 18.85
CA ASP A 44 -13.92 -1.85 20.25
C ASP A 44 -13.61 -3.33 20.49
N LYS A 45 -13.94 -4.21 19.52
CA LYS A 45 -13.60 -5.64 19.60
C LYS A 45 -12.11 -5.90 19.44
N LEU A 46 -11.43 -5.13 18.59
CA LEU A 46 -10.02 -5.32 18.27
C LEU A 46 -9.10 -4.82 19.38
N VAL A 47 -9.46 -3.71 20.03
CA VAL A 47 -8.67 -3.11 21.10
C VAL A 47 -8.51 -4.03 22.31
N ALA A 48 -9.41 -5.00 22.50
CA ALA A 48 -9.28 -6.00 23.56
C ALA A 48 -8.06 -6.92 23.41
N ARG A 49 -7.51 -7.07 22.19
CA ARG A 49 -6.35 -7.91 21.88
C ARG A 49 -5.03 -7.18 22.17
N VAL A 50 -4.75 -6.95 23.46
CA VAL A 50 -3.54 -6.24 23.91
C VAL A 50 -2.25 -7.07 23.75
N ASP A 51 -2.39 -8.38 23.65
CA ASP A 51 -1.34 -9.37 23.43
C ASP A 51 -0.53 -9.12 22.15
N VAL A 52 -1.10 -8.43 21.15
CA VAL A 52 -0.38 -8.07 19.92
C VAL A 52 0.80 -7.12 20.17
N LEU A 53 0.83 -6.40 21.30
CA LEU A 53 1.96 -5.57 21.66
C LEU A 53 3.15 -6.43 22.08
N ASP A 54 2.94 -7.58 22.72
CA ASP A 54 4.02 -8.50 23.11
C ASP A 54 4.69 -9.15 21.89
N GLU A 55 3.99 -9.21 20.75
CA GLU A 55 4.49 -9.71 19.48
C GLU A 55 5.37 -8.68 18.72
N LEU A 56 5.36 -7.41 19.13
CA LEU A 56 6.26 -6.39 18.60
C LEU A 56 7.69 -6.67 19.08
N ARG A 57 8.70 -6.19 18.32
CA ARG A 57 10.10 -6.53 18.60
C ARG A 57 10.50 -6.13 20.02
N GLU A 58 11.23 -7.02 20.70
CA GLU A 58 11.77 -6.81 22.05
C GLU A 58 12.43 -5.41 22.15
N GLY A 59 11.91 -4.58 23.07
CA GLY A 59 12.38 -3.21 23.31
C GLY A 59 11.46 -2.10 22.79
N GLN A 60 10.65 -2.36 21.75
CA GLN A 60 9.73 -1.35 21.19
C GLN A 60 8.60 -0.95 22.16
N VAL A 61 8.24 -1.84 23.09
CA VAL A 61 7.08 -1.69 23.98
C VAL A 61 7.51 -1.37 25.42
N SER A 62 8.82 -1.37 25.70
CA SER A 62 9.37 -1.16 27.04
C SER A 62 8.95 0.18 27.68
N PHE A 63 8.69 1.20 26.86
CA PHE A 63 8.23 2.51 27.31
C PHE A 63 6.75 2.52 27.76
N LEU A 64 5.91 1.57 27.29
CA LEU A 64 4.51 1.47 27.71
C LEU A 64 4.37 1.06 29.19
N ALA A 65 5.38 0.39 29.74
CA ALA A 65 5.40 -0.01 31.15
C ALA A 65 5.46 1.17 32.14
N GLY A 66 5.85 2.36 31.68
CA GLY A 66 6.15 3.53 32.53
C GLY A 66 5.04 4.57 32.69
N ALA A 67 3.82 4.30 32.24
CA ALA A 67 2.75 5.30 32.04
C ALA A 67 3.16 6.38 31.00
N PRO A 68 3.08 6.05 29.71
CA PRO A 68 3.63 6.89 28.65
C PRO A 68 2.82 8.19 28.52
N SER A 69 3.50 9.30 28.24
CA SER A 69 2.88 10.58 27.91
C SER A 69 2.43 10.63 26.44
N ILE A 70 1.70 11.68 26.05
CA ILE A 70 1.35 11.92 24.63
C ILE A 70 2.62 11.99 23.76
N ALA A 71 3.70 12.60 24.26
CA ALA A 71 4.97 12.68 23.55
C ALA A 71 5.60 11.29 23.33
N ASP A 72 5.49 10.40 24.31
CA ASP A 72 6.03 9.03 24.20
C ASP A 72 5.22 8.19 23.20
N VAL A 73 3.89 8.31 23.21
CA VAL A 73 3.01 7.63 22.24
C VAL A 73 3.24 8.18 20.82
N ALA A 74 3.44 9.50 20.69
CA ALA A 74 3.79 10.12 19.42
C ALA A 74 5.14 9.62 18.89
N ALA A 75 6.16 9.56 19.76
CA ALA A 75 7.48 9.03 19.41
C ALA A 75 7.42 7.56 19.02
N PHE A 76 6.62 6.74 19.72
CA PHE A 76 6.43 5.33 19.38
C PHE A 76 5.88 5.14 17.97
N PHE A 77 4.88 5.93 17.58
CA PHE A 77 4.31 5.84 16.24
C PHE A 77 5.10 6.59 15.17
N ASP A 78 6.20 7.27 15.55
CA ASP A 78 6.96 8.18 14.68
C ASP A 78 6.08 9.26 14.04
N VAL A 79 5.17 9.83 14.83
CA VAL A 79 4.25 10.89 14.41
C VAL A 79 4.40 12.13 15.28
N GLY A 80 3.95 13.28 14.78
CA GLY A 80 3.90 14.50 15.60
C GLY A 80 2.88 14.40 16.74
N ALA A 81 3.19 14.99 17.90
CA ALA A 81 2.26 15.07 19.03
C ALA A 81 0.93 15.77 18.68
N SER A 82 0.93 16.66 17.69
CA SER A 82 -0.27 17.30 17.15
C SER A 82 -1.22 16.31 16.48
N THR A 83 -0.69 15.26 15.83
CA THR A 83 -1.48 14.17 15.23
C THR A 83 -2.20 13.39 16.32
N VAL A 84 -1.50 12.99 17.38
CA VAL A 84 -2.11 12.28 18.52
C VAL A 84 -3.19 13.14 19.19
N ASN A 85 -2.91 14.43 19.41
CA ASN A 85 -3.90 15.36 19.95
C ASN A 85 -5.15 15.51 19.05
N ARG A 86 -4.97 15.46 17.72
CA ARG A 86 -6.10 15.48 16.77
C ARG A 86 -6.96 14.23 16.90
N LEU A 87 -6.34 13.05 17.04
CA LEU A 87 -7.07 11.79 17.27
C LEU A 87 -7.87 11.83 18.56
N LEU A 88 -7.26 12.30 19.65
CA LEU A 88 -7.93 12.43 20.96
C LEU A 88 -9.14 13.38 20.90
N ARG A 89 -9.05 14.48 20.13
CA ARG A 89 -10.16 15.42 19.93
C ARG A 89 -11.24 14.88 19.00
N ALA A 90 -10.87 14.08 18.01
CA ALA A 90 -11.80 13.50 17.05
C ALA A 90 -12.57 12.30 17.62
N PHE A 91 -11.95 11.52 18.50
CA PHE A 91 -12.52 10.28 19.06
C PHE A 91 -12.46 10.24 20.61
N PRO A 92 -12.88 11.30 21.33
CA PRO A 92 -12.65 11.42 22.77
C PRO A 92 -13.30 10.29 23.57
N ASP A 93 -14.53 9.89 23.19
CA ASP A 93 -15.29 8.84 23.89
C ASP A 93 -14.66 7.46 23.72
N GLU A 94 -14.07 7.18 22.55
CA GLU A 94 -13.42 5.89 22.29
C GLU A 94 -12.13 5.76 23.11
N PHE A 95 -11.31 6.82 23.16
CA PHE A 95 -10.10 6.85 23.96
C PHE A 95 -10.38 6.79 25.46
N ALA A 96 -11.39 7.53 25.94
CA ALA A 96 -11.80 7.49 27.35
C ALA A 96 -12.27 6.08 27.77
N ARG A 97 -13.04 5.39 26.92
CA ARG A 97 -13.51 4.02 27.16
C ARG A 97 -12.37 3.03 27.30
N ASP A 98 -11.32 3.22 26.52
CA ASP A 98 -10.15 2.34 26.53
C ASP A 98 -9.15 2.67 27.62
N GLY A 99 -9.37 3.75 28.37
CA GLY A 99 -8.60 4.09 29.56
C GLY A 99 -7.56 5.17 29.36
N TRP A 100 -7.61 5.92 28.26
CA TRP A 100 -6.89 7.18 28.19
C TRP A 100 -7.53 8.20 29.15
N THR A 101 -6.72 8.88 29.95
CA THR A 101 -7.16 10.00 30.78
C THR A 101 -6.22 11.18 30.64
N ALA A 102 -6.77 12.34 30.31
CA ALA A 102 -6.04 13.59 30.26
C ALA A 102 -5.42 13.94 31.62
N ALA A 103 -4.26 14.59 31.58
CA ALA A 103 -3.63 15.21 32.72
C ALA A 103 -4.60 16.16 33.44
N ARG A 104 -4.82 15.95 34.75
CA ARG A 104 -5.73 16.77 35.57
C ARG A 104 -5.18 18.16 35.92
N SER A 105 -3.88 18.38 35.72
CA SER A 105 -3.18 19.64 35.96
C SER A 105 -1.94 19.72 35.04
N ASN A 106 -1.38 20.92 34.89
CA ASN A 106 -0.14 21.14 34.11
C ASN A 106 1.08 20.34 34.64
N SER A 107 0.98 19.72 35.82
CA SER A 107 2.01 18.91 36.46
C SER A 107 1.70 17.40 36.48
N ALA A 108 0.49 17.00 36.08
CA ALA A 108 0.13 15.59 35.96
C ALA A 108 0.49 15.08 34.57
N GLN A 109 0.88 13.81 34.47
CA GLN A 109 1.08 13.15 33.18
C GLN A 109 -0.25 12.60 32.68
N ASP A 110 -0.45 12.63 31.36
CA ASP A 110 -1.51 11.86 30.73
C ASP A 110 -1.32 10.38 31.03
N ARG A 111 -2.43 9.65 31.18
CA ARG A 111 -2.38 8.20 31.38
C ARG A 111 -2.85 7.51 30.12
N TRP A 112 -2.03 6.59 29.64
CA TRP A 112 -2.35 5.72 28.51
C TRP A 112 -2.32 4.27 28.96
N THR A 113 -3.31 3.51 28.51
CA THR A 113 -3.37 2.06 28.61
C THR A 113 -2.95 1.43 27.28
N ASP A 114 -2.58 0.16 27.30
CA ASP A 114 -2.30 -0.62 26.08
C ASP A 114 -3.47 -0.59 25.10
N ARG A 115 -4.70 -0.61 25.63
CA ARG A 115 -5.93 -0.47 24.84
C ARG A 115 -6.01 0.86 24.12
N ALA A 116 -5.71 1.96 24.81
CA ALA A 116 -5.69 3.29 24.18
C ALA A 116 -4.59 3.41 23.12
N VAL A 117 -3.45 2.76 23.32
CA VAL A 117 -2.36 2.70 22.33
C VAL A 117 -2.78 1.92 21.08
N ILE A 118 -3.44 0.78 21.24
CA ILE A 118 -3.99 0.02 20.11
C ILE A 118 -5.08 0.82 19.38
N ARG A 119 -5.91 1.56 20.11
CA ARG A 119 -6.87 2.46 19.47
C ARG A 119 -6.19 3.50 18.60
N ALA A 120 -5.12 4.12 19.09
CA ALA A 120 -4.33 5.05 18.28
C ALA A 120 -3.80 4.36 17.00
N ALA A 121 -3.27 3.14 17.10
CA ALA A 121 -2.80 2.38 15.94
C ALA A 121 -3.89 2.11 14.89
N LEU A 122 -5.12 1.80 15.32
CA LEU A 122 -6.28 1.58 14.45
C LEU A 122 -6.77 2.87 13.78
N LEU A 123 -6.60 4.02 14.43
CA LEU A 123 -7.05 5.32 13.93
C LEU A 123 -5.97 6.07 13.10
N LEU A 124 -4.72 5.60 13.13
CA LEU A 124 -3.61 6.10 12.31
C LEU A 124 -3.59 5.51 10.88
N ASP A 125 -4.72 5.00 10.37
CA ASP A 125 -4.74 4.21 9.13
C ASP A 125 -4.21 4.97 7.90
N GLU A 126 -4.52 6.27 7.80
CA GLU A 126 -4.12 7.16 6.71
C GLU A 126 -2.71 7.73 6.85
N ILE A 127 -2.03 7.50 7.97
CA ILE A 127 -0.73 8.11 8.29
C ILE A 127 0.34 7.02 8.23
N ASP A 128 1.45 7.32 7.56
CA ASP A 128 2.59 6.42 7.45
C ASP A 128 3.26 6.26 8.82
N SER A 129 2.90 5.19 9.51
CA SER A 129 3.45 4.81 10.81
C SER A 129 3.68 3.30 10.82
N ALA A 130 4.95 2.91 10.77
CA ALA A 130 5.33 1.50 10.72
C ALA A 130 4.81 0.70 11.93
N PRO A 131 4.90 1.20 13.19
CA PRO A 131 4.36 0.49 14.35
C PRO A 131 2.82 0.38 14.31
N ALA A 132 2.13 1.41 13.83
CA ALA A 132 0.67 1.33 13.65
C ALA A 132 0.27 0.30 12.59
N ALA A 133 1.01 0.24 11.47
CA ALA A 133 0.78 -0.73 10.41
C ALA A 133 1.05 -2.17 10.88
N GLU A 134 2.11 -2.38 11.68
CA GLU A 134 2.44 -3.68 12.27
C GLU A 134 1.35 -4.15 13.25
N ILE A 135 0.89 -3.29 14.15
CA ILE A 135 -0.24 -3.59 15.04
C ILE A 135 -1.51 -3.94 14.24
N ARG A 136 -1.84 -3.15 13.20
CA ARG A 136 -3.00 -3.43 12.32
C ARG A 136 -2.88 -4.78 11.60
N TYR A 137 -1.68 -5.16 11.18
CA TYR A 137 -1.43 -6.47 10.58
C TYR A 137 -1.61 -7.62 11.59
N LEU A 138 -1.06 -7.50 12.80
CA LEU A 138 -1.23 -8.50 13.87
C LEU A 138 -2.69 -8.64 14.32
N LEU A 139 -3.46 -7.56 14.21
CA LEU A 139 -4.91 -7.55 14.42
C LEU A 139 -5.72 -8.13 13.24
N ASN A 140 -5.07 -8.55 12.15
CA ASN A 140 -5.67 -9.07 10.92
C ASN A 140 -6.64 -8.09 10.26
N VAL A 141 -6.34 -6.78 10.32
CA VAL A 141 -7.16 -5.74 9.67
C VAL A 141 -6.45 -4.98 8.56
N ALA A 142 -5.14 -5.19 8.40
CA ALA A 142 -4.35 -4.65 7.31
C ALA A 142 -3.45 -5.72 6.66
N ALA A 143 -2.93 -5.43 5.47
CA ALA A 143 -1.93 -6.25 4.80
C ALA A 143 -0.57 -6.15 5.51
N LEU A 144 0.34 -7.08 5.20
CA LEU A 144 1.71 -7.08 5.70
C LEU A 144 2.39 -5.73 5.37
N PRO A 145 2.90 -4.99 6.37
CA PRO A 145 3.54 -3.69 6.13
C PRO A 145 4.76 -3.85 5.23
N VAL A 146 4.89 -2.96 4.27
CA VAL A 146 6.04 -2.93 3.36
C VAL A 146 6.93 -1.77 3.78
N SER A 147 8.18 -2.06 4.14
CA SER A 147 9.19 -1.04 4.44
C SER A 147 10.06 -0.77 3.21
N PHE A 148 10.23 0.51 2.87
CA PHE A 148 11.17 0.92 1.83
C PHE A 148 12.50 1.36 2.47
N SER A 149 13.62 1.01 1.83
CA SER A 149 14.93 1.41 2.30
C SER A 149 15.30 2.78 1.74
N SER A 150 15.59 3.73 2.61
CA SER A 150 16.14 5.06 2.28
C SER A 150 17.67 5.14 2.32
N ARG A 151 18.36 4.01 2.53
CA ARG A 151 19.83 3.98 2.65
C ARG A 151 20.51 4.34 1.32
N ASP A 152 21.53 5.18 1.36
CA ASP A 152 22.25 5.68 0.18
C ASP A 152 22.75 4.57 -0.76
N TYR A 153 23.27 3.46 -0.24
CA TYR A 153 23.71 2.35 -1.07
C TYR A 153 22.55 1.74 -1.88
N ARG A 154 21.34 1.73 -1.30
CA ARG A 154 20.15 1.20 -1.96
C ARG A 154 19.67 2.16 -3.04
N ILE A 155 19.77 3.47 -2.77
CA ILE A 155 19.47 4.52 -3.76
C ILE A 155 20.43 4.39 -4.95
N ALA A 156 21.73 4.33 -4.72
CA ALA A 156 22.74 4.14 -5.77
C ALA A 156 22.54 2.83 -6.57
N GLN A 157 22.06 1.76 -5.90
CA GLN A 157 21.67 0.53 -6.60
C GLN A 157 20.44 0.76 -7.49
N CYS A 158 19.42 1.46 -7.01
CA CYS A 158 18.23 1.79 -7.78
C CYS A 158 18.54 2.70 -8.97
N GLU A 159 19.46 3.66 -8.84
CA GLU A 159 19.93 4.51 -9.95
C GLU A 159 20.53 3.67 -11.08
N LYS A 160 21.36 2.67 -10.76
CA LYS A 160 21.91 1.74 -11.75
C LYS A 160 20.83 0.90 -12.43
N VAL A 161 19.85 0.42 -11.67
CA VAL A 161 18.70 -0.32 -12.21
C VAL A 161 17.86 0.56 -13.13
N PHE A 162 17.66 1.82 -12.76
CA PHE A 162 16.94 2.81 -13.55
C PHE A 162 17.66 3.13 -14.86
N ALA A 163 18.97 3.42 -14.81
CA ALA A 163 19.77 3.65 -16.01
C ALA A 163 19.72 2.44 -16.96
N HIS A 164 19.76 1.22 -16.41
CA HIS A 164 19.60 0.00 -17.20
C HIS A 164 18.18 -0.13 -17.79
N ALA A 165 17.14 0.19 -17.04
CA ALA A 165 15.77 0.21 -17.55
C ALA A 165 15.62 1.19 -18.72
N MET A 166 16.18 2.40 -18.61
CA MET A 166 16.18 3.38 -19.69
C MET A 166 16.92 2.87 -20.94
N ALA A 167 18.10 2.25 -20.77
CA ALA A 167 18.81 1.64 -21.90
C ALA A 167 18.01 0.52 -22.59
N VAL A 168 17.26 -0.27 -21.82
CA VAL A 168 16.36 -1.30 -22.39
C VAL A 168 15.20 -0.67 -23.16
N VAL A 169 14.61 0.41 -22.63
CA VAL A 169 13.55 1.15 -23.33
C VAL A 169 14.07 1.71 -24.65
N GLU A 170 15.26 2.31 -24.66
CA GLU A 170 15.95 2.76 -25.87
C GLU A 170 16.21 1.62 -26.85
N ASP A 171 16.72 0.48 -26.38
CA ASP A 171 16.96 -0.71 -27.22
C ASP A 171 15.66 -1.25 -27.84
N VAL A 172 14.52 -1.19 -27.14
CA VAL A 172 13.23 -1.65 -27.66
C VAL A 172 12.62 -0.67 -28.67
N HIS A 173 12.81 0.64 -28.48
CA HIS A 173 12.27 1.68 -29.37
C HIS A 173 13.21 2.08 -30.51
N GLY A 174 14.51 1.76 -30.40
CA GLY A 174 15.55 2.09 -31.38
C GLY A 174 15.76 1.01 -32.44
N GLU A 175 16.96 0.97 -33.01
CA GLU A 175 17.34 0.02 -34.08
C GLU A 175 17.87 -1.33 -33.54
N SER A 176 17.96 -1.48 -32.22
CA SER A 176 18.45 -2.72 -31.58
C SER A 176 17.47 -3.88 -31.79
N SER A 177 18.00 -5.09 -31.99
CA SER A 177 17.17 -6.30 -32.16
C SER A 177 16.57 -6.73 -30.81
N PRO A 178 15.24 -6.94 -30.71
CA PRO A 178 14.60 -7.50 -29.51
C PRO A 178 15.25 -8.81 -29.04
N VAL A 179 15.78 -9.61 -29.98
CA VAL A 179 16.51 -10.86 -29.68
C VAL A 179 17.74 -10.63 -28.82
N ALA A 180 18.46 -9.52 -29.00
CA ALA A 180 19.65 -9.19 -28.23
C ALA A 180 19.29 -8.84 -26.77
N VAL A 181 18.20 -8.10 -26.56
CA VAL A 181 17.66 -7.77 -25.23
C VAL A 181 17.30 -9.06 -24.48
N TRP A 182 16.61 -9.99 -25.14
CA TRP A 182 16.22 -11.26 -24.54
C TRP A 182 17.39 -12.16 -24.18
N ARG A 183 18.47 -12.17 -24.96
CA ARG A 183 19.70 -12.90 -24.59
C ARG A 183 20.31 -12.35 -23.30
N ARG A 184 20.38 -11.02 -23.16
CA ARG A 184 20.87 -10.39 -21.92
C ARG A 184 20.02 -10.78 -20.70
N PHE A 185 18.70 -10.84 -20.85
CA PHE A 185 17.81 -11.25 -19.75
C PHE A 185 17.95 -12.73 -19.37
N GLN A 186 18.28 -13.61 -20.31
CA GLN A 186 18.51 -15.04 -20.00
C GLN A 186 19.74 -15.27 -19.14
N GLU A 187 20.72 -14.36 -19.18
CA GLU A 187 21.96 -14.42 -18.41
C GLU A 187 21.87 -13.65 -17.08
N MET A 188 20.77 -12.90 -16.85
CA MET A 188 20.60 -12.02 -15.70
C MET A 188 20.20 -12.79 -14.42
N PRO A 189 20.78 -12.47 -13.26
CA PRO A 189 20.34 -13.02 -11.97
C PRO A 189 18.87 -12.69 -11.66
N ARG A 190 18.16 -13.60 -10.98
CA ARG A 190 16.71 -13.44 -10.70
C ARG A 190 16.34 -12.12 -10.07
N TYR A 191 17.04 -11.75 -8.99
CA TYR A 191 16.70 -10.56 -8.22
C TYR A 191 16.94 -9.29 -9.03
N GLU A 192 17.94 -9.29 -9.90
CA GLU A 192 18.21 -8.19 -10.83
C GLU A 192 17.13 -8.12 -11.90
N LEU A 193 16.73 -9.26 -12.48
CA LEU A 193 15.65 -9.32 -13.46
C LEU A 193 14.31 -8.88 -12.87
N GLN A 194 14.01 -9.27 -11.63
CA GLN A 194 12.81 -8.83 -10.90
C GLN A 194 12.84 -7.31 -10.65
N ALA A 195 13.96 -6.77 -10.18
CA ALA A 195 14.12 -5.33 -9.94
C ALA A 195 13.99 -4.54 -11.25
N LEU A 196 14.60 -5.02 -12.34
CA LEU A 196 14.50 -4.41 -13.66
C LEU A 196 13.08 -4.45 -14.21
N THR A 197 12.36 -5.56 -14.01
CA THR A 197 10.95 -5.69 -14.43
C THR A 197 10.06 -4.68 -13.71
N VAL A 198 10.24 -4.51 -12.40
CA VAL A 198 9.50 -3.51 -11.60
C VAL A 198 9.84 -2.09 -12.07
N ALA A 199 11.11 -1.79 -12.33
CA ALA A 199 11.54 -0.49 -12.82
C ALA A 199 10.95 -0.17 -14.21
N LEU A 200 10.98 -1.13 -15.14
CA LEU A 200 10.37 -0.98 -16.46
C LEU A 200 8.85 -0.78 -16.37
N ALA A 201 8.16 -1.49 -15.48
CA ALA A 201 6.72 -1.30 -15.28
C ALA A 201 6.39 0.11 -14.74
N ALA A 202 7.20 0.64 -13.83
CA ALA A 202 7.03 2.00 -13.28
C ALA A 202 7.33 3.11 -14.31
N LEU A 203 8.10 2.81 -15.36
CA LEU A 203 8.39 3.74 -16.45
C LEU A 203 7.28 3.81 -17.51
N VAL A 204 6.34 2.86 -17.53
CA VAL A 204 5.21 2.87 -18.47
C VAL A 204 4.10 3.75 -17.89
N PRO A 205 3.76 4.89 -18.52
CA PRO A 205 2.64 5.70 -18.06
C PRO A 205 1.34 4.90 -18.21
N ASP A 206 0.52 4.87 -17.16
CA ASP A 206 -0.78 4.20 -17.14
C ASP A 206 -1.87 4.99 -17.89
N ASP A 207 -1.63 6.28 -18.11
CA ASP A 207 -2.57 7.26 -18.65
C ASP A 207 -2.19 7.84 -20.02
N VAL A 208 -1.00 7.54 -20.57
CA VAL A 208 -0.55 8.14 -21.85
C VAL A 208 -0.89 7.25 -23.06
N PRO A 209 -1.66 7.77 -24.05
CA PRO A 209 -1.92 7.07 -25.31
C PRO A 209 -0.68 7.07 -26.22
N GLY A 210 0.17 6.05 -26.10
CA GLY A 210 1.33 5.87 -26.99
C GLY A 210 1.72 4.40 -27.20
N THR A 211 1.73 3.62 -26.12
CA THR A 211 2.11 2.20 -26.12
C THR A 211 1.25 1.37 -27.06
N GLY A 212 -0.07 1.60 -27.07
CA GLY A 212 -0.99 0.94 -27.98
C GLY A 212 -0.72 1.25 -29.45
N SER A 213 -0.30 2.48 -29.79
CA SER A 213 0.01 2.86 -31.18
C SER A 213 1.28 2.16 -31.68
N PHE A 214 2.34 2.17 -30.85
CA PHE A 214 3.57 1.44 -31.14
C PHE A 214 3.33 -0.07 -31.31
N LEU A 215 2.60 -0.69 -30.39
CA LEU A 215 2.27 -2.12 -30.46
C LEU A 215 1.44 -2.46 -31.71
N ARG A 216 0.51 -1.59 -32.12
CA ARG A 216 -0.22 -1.78 -33.37
C ARG A 216 0.67 -1.62 -34.62
N LYS A 217 1.71 -0.77 -34.57
CA LYS A 217 2.67 -0.57 -35.66
C LYS A 217 3.58 -1.78 -35.88
N ILE A 218 4.03 -2.43 -34.80
CA ILE A 218 4.85 -3.66 -34.88
C ILE A 218 4.00 -4.93 -34.97
N GLY A 219 2.72 -4.85 -34.59
CA GLY A 219 1.73 -5.89 -34.79
C GLY A 219 1.51 -6.13 -36.27
N GLY A 220 1.40 -7.39 -36.67
CA GLY A 220 1.35 -7.81 -38.06
C GLY A 220 0.06 -7.39 -38.79
N ARG A 221 -0.45 -8.30 -39.62
CA ARG A 221 -1.45 -8.01 -40.66
C ARG A 221 -2.76 -7.39 -40.15
N GLN A 222 -3.10 -7.53 -38.87
CA GLN A 222 -4.34 -7.01 -38.29
C GLN A 222 -4.14 -5.77 -37.43
N GLY A 223 -2.89 -5.33 -37.22
CA GLY A 223 -2.58 -4.13 -36.43
C GLY A 223 -3.16 -4.17 -35.03
N ARG A 224 -3.24 -5.36 -34.41
CA ARG A 224 -3.78 -5.54 -33.06
C ARG A 224 -2.67 -5.40 -32.02
N VAL A 225 -2.97 -4.75 -30.89
CA VAL A 225 -2.03 -4.61 -29.76
C VAL A 225 -1.47 -5.96 -29.31
N ALA A 226 -2.33 -6.99 -29.23
CA ALA A 226 -1.93 -8.35 -28.86
C ALA A 226 -0.94 -8.99 -29.84
N GLU A 227 -1.05 -8.71 -31.14
CA GLU A 227 -0.09 -9.19 -32.14
C GLU A 227 1.26 -8.50 -31.97
N GLY A 228 1.27 -7.19 -31.69
CA GLY A 228 2.49 -6.45 -31.38
C GLY A 228 3.19 -6.96 -30.12
N LEU A 229 2.41 -7.24 -29.06
CA LEU A 229 2.94 -7.87 -27.85
C LEU A 229 3.57 -9.24 -28.15
N ALA A 230 2.94 -10.04 -29.01
CA ALA A 230 3.49 -11.34 -29.39
C ALA A 230 4.84 -11.23 -30.13
N GLN A 231 5.08 -10.16 -30.90
CA GLN A 231 6.38 -9.92 -31.57
C GLN A 231 7.50 -9.58 -30.59
N LEU A 232 7.17 -9.11 -29.39
CA LEU A 232 8.15 -8.76 -28.36
C LEU A 232 8.54 -9.95 -27.49
N ILE A 233 7.84 -11.09 -27.57
CA ILE A 233 8.09 -12.28 -26.73
C ILE A 233 8.78 -13.36 -27.56
N PRO A 234 10.02 -13.77 -27.21
CA PRO A 234 10.73 -14.80 -27.95
C PRO A 234 10.04 -16.15 -27.72
N LEU A 235 9.93 -16.92 -28.80
CA LEU A 235 9.52 -18.31 -28.70
C LEU A 235 10.64 -19.15 -28.08
N ARG A 236 10.27 -20.20 -27.36
CA ARG A 236 11.24 -21.19 -26.89
C ARG A 236 11.89 -21.84 -28.10
N SER A 237 13.22 -21.86 -28.12
CA SER A 237 13.95 -22.61 -29.14
C SER A 237 13.83 -24.10 -28.85
N ALA A 238 13.84 -24.93 -29.91
CA ALA A 238 13.88 -26.38 -29.78
C ALA A 238 15.09 -26.87 -28.94
N LEU A 239 16.17 -26.08 -28.87
CA LEU A 239 17.33 -26.34 -28.01
C LEU A 239 17.00 -26.13 -26.52
N TYR A 240 16.26 -25.07 -26.18
CA TYR A 240 15.76 -24.83 -24.82
C TYR A 240 14.80 -25.94 -24.37
N GLU A 241 13.92 -26.41 -25.25
CA GLU A 241 13.02 -27.53 -24.97
C GLU A 241 13.74 -28.87 -24.81
N ARG A 242 14.81 -29.11 -25.58
CA ARG A 242 15.63 -30.33 -25.48
C ARG A 242 16.41 -30.42 -24.16
N ARG A 243 16.88 -29.30 -23.59
CA ARG A 243 17.46 -29.27 -22.23
C ARG A 243 16.46 -29.65 -21.14
N ARG A 244 15.15 -29.51 -21.40
CA ARG A 244 14.05 -29.77 -20.45
C ARG A 244 13.53 -31.21 -20.42
N ARG A 245 14.12 -32.15 -21.16
CA ARG A 245 13.68 -33.56 -21.09
C ARG A 245 13.73 -34.07 -19.64
N PRO A 246 12.72 -34.82 -19.19
CA PRO A 246 12.59 -35.24 -17.80
C PRO A 246 13.80 -36.08 -17.41
N GLY A 247 14.50 -35.67 -16.35
CA GLY A 247 15.53 -36.48 -15.71
C GLY A 247 16.92 -35.86 -15.56
N ARG A 248 17.15 -34.56 -15.85
CA ARG A 248 18.52 -34.03 -15.75
C ARG A 248 18.79 -32.70 -15.04
N ASP A 249 17.80 -31.94 -14.59
CA ASP A 249 18.11 -30.79 -13.70
C ASP A 249 16.95 -30.43 -12.74
N PRO A 250 17.24 -30.15 -11.46
CA PRO A 250 16.25 -29.63 -10.52
C PRO A 250 15.82 -28.20 -10.90
N ARG A 251 14.62 -27.78 -10.47
CA ARG A 251 14.07 -26.42 -10.69
C ARG A 251 14.99 -25.28 -10.22
N SER A 252 16.00 -25.57 -9.40
CA SER A 252 17.04 -24.62 -9.01
C SER A 252 18.08 -24.33 -10.08
N ALA A 253 18.10 -25.06 -11.20
CA ALA A 253 18.97 -24.80 -12.36
C ALA A 253 18.34 -23.84 -13.39
N GLU A 254 17.17 -23.27 -13.09
CA GLU A 254 16.63 -22.15 -13.86
C GLU A 254 17.61 -20.97 -13.82
N PRO A 255 17.69 -20.11 -14.86
CA PRO A 255 18.21 -18.76 -14.69
C PRO A 255 17.39 -18.09 -13.58
N GLY A 256 17.97 -18.00 -12.38
CA GLY A 256 17.29 -17.52 -11.19
C GLY A 256 16.67 -18.55 -10.23
N GLY A 257 16.89 -19.84 -10.44
CA GLY A 257 16.54 -20.88 -9.46
C GLY A 257 17.51 -20.82 -8.28
N VAL A 258 17.00 -20.66 -7.05
CA VAL A 258 17.83 -20.78 -5.84
C VAL A 258 17.46 -22.07 -5.12
N THR A 259 18.43 -22.94 -4.89
CA THR A 259 18.32 -23.98 -3.85
C THR A 259 18.66 -23.33 -2.51
N VAL A 260 17.65 -22.90 -1.76
CA VAL A 260 17.85 -22.44 -0.38
C VAL A 260 18.01 -23.69 0.49
N MET A 261 19.25 -24.15 0.68
CA MET A 261 19.54 -25.10 1.75
C MET A 261 19.74 -24.31 3.04
N ALA A 262 18.72 -24.33 3.91
CA ALA A 262 18.85 -23.83 5.28
C ALA A 262 19.90 -24.68 6.02
N ARG A 263 21.13 -24.17 6.12
CA ARG A 263 22.14 -24.69 7.04
C ARG A 263 21.68 -24.35 8.46
N ARG A 264 21.01 -25.29 9.13
CA ARG A 264 20.85 -25.22 10.60
C ARG A 264 22.24 -25.27 11.21
N GLY A 265 22.71 -24.12 11.71
CA GLY A 265 23.88 -24.06 12.58
C GLY A 265 23.64 -24.92 13.81
N ARG A 266 24.41 -26.01 13.94
CA ARG A 266 24.58 -26.68 15.23
C ARG A 266 25.28 -25.69 16.15
N ARG A 267 24.58 -25.26 17.20
CA ARG A 267 25.20 -24.62 18.36
C ARG A 267 26.25 -25.59 18.93
N ARG A 268 27.47 -25.10 19.12
CA ARG A 268 28.44 -25.69 20.05
C ARG A 268 28.22 -25.03 21.39
#